data_AF-A0A7Y4SUT7-F1
#
_entry.id   AF-A0A7Y4SUT7-F1
#
_cell.length_a   1.000
_cell.length_b   1.000
_cell.length_c   1.000
_cell.angle_alpha   90.00
_cell.angle_beta   90.00
_cell.angle_gamma   90.00
#
_symmetry.space_group_name_H-M   'P 1'
#
loop_
_entity.id
_entity.type
_entity.pdbx_description
1 polymer ?
#
loop_
_entity_poly.entity_id
_entity_poly.type
_entity_poly.pdbx_seq_one_letter_code
_entity_poly.pdbx_strand_id
1 'polypeptide(L)'
;MRYAFELGWTTPRAWAEAALEQPLALLSDHAYCELGAAAAAQGLLARRPADSALVERLGAHASEELRHFRQVHRLLVELGGVLGPVRTNPYAEGLLAAVERGAQG
;
A
#
# COMPACT_ATOMS: atom_id res chain seq x y z
N MET A 1 -13.46 10.13 -16.15
CA MET A 1 -12.38 11.11 -15.89
C MET A 1 -11.15 10.34 -15.42
N ARG A 2 -10.06 10.32 -16.21
CA ARG A 2 -8.77 9.79 -15.75
C ARG A 2 -8.05 10.95 -15.06
N TYR A 3 -7.98 10.93 -13.73
CA TYR A 3 -7.04 11.79 -13.03
C TYR A 3 -5.67 11.12 -13.14
N ALA A 4 -4.81 11.63 -14.00
CA ALA A 4 -3.40 11.28 -14.00
C ALA A 4 -2.69 12.35 -13.17
N PHE A 5 -2.24 11.98 -11.98
CA PHE A 5 -1.38 12.83 -11.18
C PHE A 5 0.07 12.52 -11.56
N GLU A 6 0.83 13.53 -11.95
CA GLU A 6 2.27 13.39 -12.12
C GLU A 6 2.94 13.36 -10.75
N LEU A 7 3.88 12.44 -10.57
CA LEU A 7 4.69 12.40 -9.36
C LEU A 7 5.63 13.60 -9.36
N GLY A 8 5.68 14.34 -8.26
CA GLY A 8 6.56 15.50 -8.10
C GLY A 8 8.04 15.15 -7.88
N TRP A 9 8.38 13.87 -7.85
CA TRP A 9 9.74 13.39 -7.60
C TRP A 9 10.01 12.08 -8.32
N THR A 10 11.23 11.90 -8.82
CA THR A 10 11.72 10.67 -9.44
C THR A 10 12.49 9.82 -8.43
N THR A 11 12.22 8.51 -8.35
CA THR A 11 12.92 7.60 -7.45
C THR A 11 14.44 7.68 -7.66
N PRO A 12 15.24 8.09 -6.65
CA PRO A 12 16.69 8.19 -6.79
C PRO A 12 17.33 6.81 -6.99
N ARG A 13 18.41 6.74 -7.77
CA ARG A 13 19.17 5.49 -7.99
C ARG A 13 19.66 4.87 -6.68
N ALA A 14 20.11 5.69 -5.75
CA ALA A 14 20.58 5.26 -4.44
C ALA A 14 19.51 4.50 -3.64
N TRP A 15 18.22 4.79 -3.85
CA TRP A 15 17.15 4.01 -3.23
C TRP A 15 17.12 2.57 -3.75
N ALA A 16 17.26 2.40 -5.07
CA ALA A 16 17.27 1.07 -5.68
C ALA A 16 18.51 0.26 -5.26
N GLU A 17 19.67 0.92 -5.20
CA GLU A 17 20.92 0.31 -4.69
C GLU A 17 20.74 -0.20 -3.25
N ALA A 18 20.21 0.63 -2.35
CA ALA A 18 19.95 0.22 -0.96
C ALA A 18 18.87 -0.88 -0.84
N ALA A 19 17.83 -0.84 -1.68
CA ALA A 19 16.77 -1.85 -1.67
C ALA A 19 17.30 -3.24 -2.09
N LEU A 20 18.26 -3.28 -3.01
CA LEU A 20 18.88 -4.52 -3.50
C LEU A 20 19.83 -5.16 -2.47
N GLU A 21 20.36 -4.40 -1.52
CA GLU A 21 21.20 -4.92 -0.44
C GLU A 21 20.40 -5.76 0.57
N GLN A 22 19.09 -5.51 0.71
CA GLN A 22 18.22 -6.16 1.70
C GLN A 22 16.88 -6.62 1.08
N PRO A 23 16.91 -7.55 0.11
CA PRO A 23 15.73 -7.92 -0.67
C PRO A 23 14.61 -8.55 0.16
N LEU A 24 14.94 -9.31 1.22
CA LEU A 24 13.93 -9.90 2.11
C LEU A 24 13.20 -8.82 2.93
N ALA A 25 13.93 -7.78 3.38
CA ALA A 25 13.33 -6.66 4.09
C ALA A 25 12.40 -5.86 3.16
N LEU A 26 12.82 -5.64 1.91
CA LEU A 26 11.99 -5.00 0.88
C LEU A 26 10.71 -5.80 0.62
N LEU A 27 10.79 -7.12 0.46
CA LEU A 27 9.63 -7.97 0.22
C LEU A 27 8.68 -8.00 1.43
N SER A 28 9.22 -8.01 2.65
CA SER A 28 8.39 -7.91 3.86
C SER A 28 7.66 -6.57 3.95
N ASP A 29 8.35 -5.46 3.66
CA ASP A 29 7.74 -4.12 3.65
C ASP A 29 6.69 -3.98 2.54
N HIS A 30 6.98 -4.49 1.35
CA HIS A 30 6.06 -4.56 0.22
C HIS A 30 4.80 -5.34 0.59
N ALA A 31 4.92 -6.52 1.20
CA ALA A 31 3.76 -7.28 1.64
C ALA A 31 2.88 -6.47 2.61
N TYR A 32 3.47 -5.69 3.52
CA TYR A 32 2.69 -4.81 4.38
C TYR A 32 2.06 -3.62 3.65
N CYS A 33 2.68 -3.10 2.60
CA CYS A 33 2.06 -2.11 1.72
C CYS A 33 0.78 -2.65 1.08
N GLU A 34 0.84 -3.88 0.53
CA GLU A 34 -0.33 -4.53 -0.09
C GLU A 34 -1.46 -4.77 0.93
N LEU A 35 -1.11 -5.27 2.12
CA LEU A 35 -2.08 -5.48 3.19
C LEU A 35 -2.69 -4.15 3.67
N GLY A 36 -1.89 -3.10 3.76
CA GLY A 36 -2.33 -1.75 4.10
C GLY A 36 -3.28 -1.16 3.06
N ALA A 37 -3.03 -1.36 1.77
CA ALA A 37 -3.89 -0.92 0.68
C ALA A 37 -5.27 -1.60 0.75
N ALA A 38 -5.30 -2.93 0.97
CA ALA A 38 -6.55 -3.66 1.20
C ALA A 38 -7.32 -3.11 2.41
N ALA A 39 -6.64 -2.88 3.53
CA ALA A 39 -7.25 -2.35 4.75
C ALA A 39 -7.80 -0.92 4.55
N ALA A 40 -7.09 -0.06 3.80
CA ALA A 40 -7.54 1.29 3.47
C ALA A 40 -8.83 1.27 2.63
N ALA A 41 -8.89 0.38 1.63
CA ALA A 41 -10.09 0.16 0.82
C ALA A 41 -11.28 -0.31 1.69
N GLN A 42 -11.05 -1.28 2.58
CA GLN A 42 -12.07 -1.74 3.54
C GLN A 42 -12.55 -0.61 4.48
N GLY A 43 -11.63 0.24 4.96
CA GLY A 43 -11.99 1.40 5.77
C GLY A 43 -12.90 2.38 5.03
N LEU A 44 -12.67 2.60 3.72
CA LEU A 44 -13.54 3.44 2.90
C LEU A 44 -14.92 2.79 2.65
N LEU A 45 -14.98 1.47 2.45
CA LEU A 45 -16.24 0.73 2.36
C LEU A 45 -17.11 0.93 3.61
N ALA A 46 -16.50 0.78 4.80
CA ALA A 46 -17.18 0.98 6.07
C ALA A 46 -17.71 2.41 6.25
N ARG A 47 -17.01 3.41 5.70
CA ARG A 47 -17.40 4.82 5.77
C ARG A 47 -18.45 5.24 4.73
N ARG A 48 -18.56 4.53 3.60
CA ARG A 48 -19.41 4.90 2.45
C ARG A 48 -20.27 3.73 1.93
N PRO A 49 -21.04 3.03 2.78
CA PRO A 49 -21.76 1.81 2.37
C PRO A 49 -22.92 2.08 1.40
N ALA A 50 -23.47 3.30 1.36
CA ALA A 50 -24.59 3.65 0.49
C ALA A 50 -24.19 3.93 -0.98
N ASP A 51 -22.91 4.11 -1.26
CA ASP A 51 -22.42 4.32 -2.64
C ASP A 51 -22.07 2.96 -3.26
N SER A 52 -23.07 2.30 -3.87
CA SER A 52 -22.92 0.96 -4.44
C SER A 52 -21.80 0.89 -5.49
N ALA A 53 -21.61 1.94 -6.29
CA ALA A 53 -20.58 1.95 -7.32
C ALA A 53 -19.17 2.02 -6.70
N LEU A 54 -19.01 2.76 -5.60
CA LEU A 54 -17.77 2.78 -4.83
C LEU A 54 -17.54 1.45 -4.11
N VAL A 55 -18.61 0.83 -3.58
CA VAL A 55 -18.54 -0.47 -2.91
C VAL A 55 -17.97 -1.55 -3.82
N GLU A 56 -18.52 -1.69 -5.03
CA GLU A 56 -18.03 -2.68 -6.00
C GLU A 56 -16.56 -2.45 -6.38
N ARG A 57 -16.18 -1.19 -6.65
CA ARG A 57 -14.80 -0.87 -7.04
C ARG A 57 -13.79 -1.13 -5.92
N LEU A 58 -14.10 -0.70 -4.70
CA LEU A 58 -13.20 -0.88 -3.55
C LEU A 58 -13.15 -2.34 -3.08
N GLY A 59 -14.25 -3.09 -3.17
CA GLY A 59 -14.28 -4.52 -2.87
C GLY A 59 -13.40 -5.32 -3.83
N ALA A 60 -13.48 -5.01 -5.13
CA ALA A 60 -12.59 -5.59 -6.12
C ALA A 60 -11.12 -5.21 -5.86
N HIS A 61 -10.83 -3.94 -5.58
CA HIS A 61 -9.49 -3.47 -5.26
C HIS A 61 -8.91 -4.16 -4.01
N ALA A 62 -9.65 -4.23 -2.90
CA ALA A 62 -9.18 -4.91 -1.69
C ALA A 62 -8.86 -6.40 -1.94
N SER A 63 -9.67 -7.06 -2.77
CA SER A 63 -9.46 -8.47 -3.13
C SER A 63 -8.21 -8.66 -3.98
N GLU A 64 -7.94 -7.72 -4.89
CA GLU A 64 -6.73 -7.68 -5.72
C GLU A 64 -5.47 -7.46 -4.87
N GLU A 65 -5.48 -6.51 -3.94
CA GLU A 65 -4.30 -6.28 -3.08
C GLU A 65 -4.03 -7.45 -2.12
N LEU A 66 -5.07 -8.15 -1.66
CA LEU A 66 -4.89 -9.42 -0.92
C LEU A 66 -4.29 -10.53 -1.80
N ARG A 67 -4.54 -10.50 -3.12
CA ARG A 67 -3.87 -11.41 -4.07
C ARG A 67 -2.40 -11.04 -4.21
N HIS A 68 -2.07 -9.75 -4.35
CA HIS A 68 -0.68 -9.28 -4.38
C HIS A 68 0.08 -9.61 -3.09
N PHE A 69 -0.52 -9.37 -1.92
CA PHE A 69 0.03 -9.76 -0.63
C PHE A 69 0.46 -11.23 -0.60
N ARG A 70 -0.43 -12.15 -1.03
CA ARG A 70 -0.12 -13.59 -1.07
C ARG A 70 1.01 -13.91 -2.04
N GLN A 71 1.09 -13.23 -3.18
CA GLN A 71 2.17 -13.42 -4.16
C GLN A 71 3.52 -13.00 -3.60
N VAL A 72 3.58 -11.82 -2.98
CA VAL A 72 4.80 -11.26 -2.39
C VAL A 72 5.24 -12.10 -1.20
N HIS A 73 4.31 -12.50 -0.34
CA HIS A 73 4.59 -13.42 0.78
C HIS A 73 5.14 -14.76 0.29
N ARG A 74 4.58 -15.32 -0.79
CA ARG A 74 5.09 -16.55 -1.38
C ARG A 74 6.53 -16.38 -1.88
N LEU A 75 6.82 -15.31 -2.61
CA LEU A 75 8.17 -15.00 -3.08
C LEU A 75 9.15 -14.81 -1.91
N LEU A 76 8.73 -14.12 -0.85
CA LEU A 76 9.52 -13.94 0.36
C LEU A 76 9.92 -15.29 0.97
N VAL A 77 8.97 -16.21 1.12
CA VAL A 77 9.20 -17.57 1.66
C VAL A 77 10.07 -18.41 0.71
N GLU A 78 9.84 -18.33 -0.60
CA GLU A 78 10.66 -19.02 -1.61
C GLU A 78 12.14 -18.59 -1.57
N LEU A 79 12.41 -17.35 -1.15
CA LEU A 79 13.76 -16.81 -0.94
C LEU A 79 14.31 -17.04 0.48
N GLY A 80 13.61 -17.81 1.32
CA GLY A 80 14.03 -18.16 2.68
C GLY A 80 13.74 -17.09 3.74
N GLY A 81 12.89 -16.11 3.42
CA GLY A 81 12.45 -15.07 4.35
C GLY A 81 11.17 -15.42 5.11
N VAL A 82 10.87 -14.58 6.11
CA VAL A 82 9.59 -14.57 6.85
C VAL A 82 9.13 -13.13 6.98
N LEU A 83 7.82 -12.90 7.19
CA LEU A 83 7.34 -11.56 7.51
C LEU A 83 8.02 -11.05 8.78
N GLY A 84 8.66 -9.89 8.66
CA GLY A 84 9.21 -9.17 9.79
C GLY A 84 8.13 -8.53 10.64
N PRO A 85 8.50 -7.80 11.71
CA PRO A 85 7.54 -7.02 12.47
C PRO A 85 6.89 -5.96 11.58
N VAL A 86 5.60 -5.69 11.84
CA VAL A 86 4.90 -4.56 11.22
C VAL A 86 5.66 -3.28 11.55
N ARG A 87 6.00 -2.50 10.52
CA ARG A 87 6.65 -1.20 10.66
C ARG A 87 5.66 -0.08 10.41
N THR A 88 5.89 1.06 11.05
CA THR A 88 5.19 2.30 10.70
C THR A 88 5.53 2.70 9.28
N ASN A 89 4.55 3.27 8.57
CA ASN A 89 4.74 3.77 7.22
C ASN A 89 4.62 5.30 7.26
N PRO A 90 5.72 6.01 7.58
CA PRO A 90 5.68 7.46 7.75
C PRO A 90 5.27 8.19 6.46
N TYR A 91 5.48 7.58 5.30
CA TYR A 91 5.03 8.12 4.01
C TYR A 91 3.50 8.11 3.93
N ALA A 92 2.86 6.97 4.15
CA ALA A 92 1.40 6.86 4.13
C ALA A 92 0.74 7.68 5.24
N GLU A 93 1.30 7.64 6.46
CA GLU A 93 0.83 8.44 7.61
C GLU A 93 0.91 9.95 7.32
N GLY A 94 2.02 10.41 6.74
CA GLY A 94 2.19 11.81 6.36
C GLY A 94 1.16 12.30 5.33
N LEU A 95 0.85 11.45 4.34
CA LEU A 95 -0.18 11.73 3.34
C LEU A 95 -1.59 11.78 3.94
N LEU A 96 -1.94 10.81 4.79
CA LEU A 96 -3.24 10.79 5.47
C LEU A 96 -3.42 12.03 6.36
N ALA A 97 -2.40 12.41 7.13
CA ALA A 97 -2.43 13.61 7.95
C ALA A 97 -2.59 14.90 7.12
N ALA A 98 -2.08 14.93 5.88
CA ALA A 98 -2.28 16.07 4.98
C ALA A 98 -3.74 16.20 4.50
N VAL A 99 -4.41 15.07 4.27
CA VAL A 99 -5.85 15.05 3.91
C VAL A 99 -6.69 15.60 5.07
N GLU A 100 -6.41 15.20 6.30
CA GLU A 100 -7.14 15.67 7.48
C GLU A 100 -7.00 17.18 7.70
N ARG A 101 -5.78 17.72 7.53
CA ARG A 101 -5.55 19.17 7.60
C ARG A 101 -6.28 19.94 6.50
N GLY A 102 -6.30 19.41 5.28
CA GLY A 102 -7.01 20.02 4.15
C GLY A 102 -8.53 19.99 4.28
N ALA A 103 -9.09 19.08 5.09
CA ALA A 103 -10.52 19.04 5.39
C ALA A 103 -10.96 20.03 6.47
N GLN A 104 -10.00 20.62 7.20
CA GLN A 104 -10.23 21.56 8.31
C GLN A 104 -10.00 23.03 7.95
N GLY A 105 -9.50 23.32 6.74
CA GLY A 105 -9.29 24.67 6.19
C GLY A 105 -10.25 24.96 5.04
#